data_AF-A0A8T7DUQ5-F1
#
_entry.id   AF-A0A8T7DUQ5-F1
#
_cell.length_a   1.000
_cell.length_b   1.000
_cell.length_c   1.000
_cell.angle_alpha   90.00
_cell.angle_beta   90.00
_cell.angle_gamma   90.00
#
_symmetry.space_group_name_H-M   'P 1'
#
loop_
_entity.id
_entity.type
_entity.pdbx_description
1 polymer ?
#
loop_
_entity_poly.entity_id
_entity_poly.type
_entity_poly.pdbx_seq_one_letter_code
_entity_poly.pdbx_strand_id
1 'polypeptide(L)'
;MQPTLVTWALVIFGVITLIPLILAQLSMLVRPGSQETKDLIIGKGEDWRDKTHFRMSLGAAWADWLFFAPVFVTGSIGVLLGQTWGYIFFGAAGACSLYINIILWFTEKAYVYPTRGPLKYFSYYWGFFVYWGTLALAYSVARISGIEF
;
A
#
# COMPACT_ATOMS: atom_id res chain seq x y z
N MET A 1 7.55 -23.36 -7.32
CA MET A 1 6.58 -22.83 -8.30
C MET A 1 7.28 -21.80 -9.15
N GLN A 2 7.53 -22.06 -10.44
CA GLN A 2 8.30 -21.11 -11.25
C GLN A 2 7.59 -19.74 -11.37
N PRO A 3 8.34 -18.62 -11.30
CA PRO A 3 7.79 -17.29 -11.56
C PRO A 3 7.26 -17.22 -12.99
N THR A 4 6.06 -16.67 -13.16
CA THR A 4 5.42 -16.50 -14.46
C THR A 4 5.45 -15.02 -14.86
N LEU A 5 5.05 -14.71 -16.09
CA LEU A 5 4.92 -13.31 -16.52
C LEU A 5 4.00 -12.50 -15.59
N VAL A 6 2.97 -13.15 -15.04
CA VAL A 6 2.05 -12.56 -14.05
C VAL A 6 2.79 -12.25 -12.75
N THR A 7 3.69 -13.12 -12.28
CA THR A 7 4.52 -12.85 -11.09
C THR A 7 5.31 -11.56 -11.27
N TRP A 8 6.02 -11.44 -12.40
CA TRP A 8 6.84 -10.28 -12.71
C TRP A 8 6.00 -9.01 -12.83
N ALA A 9 4.87 -9.07 -13.53
CA ALA A 9 3.97 -7.94 -13.67
C ALA A 9 3.45 -7.44 -12.31
N LEU A 10 3.02 -8.36 -11.42
CA LEU A 10 2.51 -7.99 -10.09
C LEU A 10 3.59 -7.42 -9.18
N VAL A 11 4.80 -7.97 -9.21
CA VAL A 11 5.92 -7.47 -8.41
C VAL A 11 6.34 -6.08 -8.90
N ILE A 12 6.54 -5.90 -10.21
CA ILE A 12 6.94 -4.60 -10.79
C ILE A 12 5.88 -3.55 -10.52
N PHE A 13 4.60 -3.86 -10.75
CA PHE A 13 3.50 -2.94 -10.50
C PHE A 13 3.40 -2.57 -9.00
N GLY A 14 3.56 -3.56 -8.12
CA GLY A 14 3.59 -3.34 -6.67
C GLY A 14 4.73 -2.41 -6.25
N VAL A 15 5.95 -2.64 -6.76
CA VAL A 15 7.11 -1.80 -6.47
C VAL A 15 6.90 -0.37 -6.94
N ILE A 16 6.43 -0.17 -8.18
CA ILE A 16 6.16 1.18 -8.73
C ILE A 16 5.10 1.91 -7.90
N THR A 17 4.07 1.20 -7.44
CA THR A 17 2.98 1.80 -6.65
C THR A 17 3.43 2.12 -5.22
N LEU A 18 4.23 1.25 -4.60
CA LEU A 18 4.61 1.36 -3.19
C LEU A 18 5.79 2.30 -2.94
N ILE A 19 6.74 2.44 -3.88
CA ILE A 19 7.91 3.32 -3.68
C ILE A 19 7.51 4.76 -3.30
N PRO A 20 6.62 5.44 -4.05
CA PRO A 20 6.25 6.81 -3.70
C PRO A 20 5.57 6.92 -2.34
N LEU A 21 4.76 5.92 -1.95
CA LEU A 21 4.10 5.86 -0.65
C LEU A 21 5.13 5.75 0.47
N ILE A 22 6.05 4.79 0.36
CA ILE A 22 7.07 4.51 1.37
C ILE A 22 8.02 5.71 1.53
N LEU A 23 8.38 6.39 0.44
CA LEU A 23 9.18 7.62 0.48
C LEU A 23 8.43 8.77 1.16
N ALA A 24 7.14 8.96 0.87
CA ALA A 24 6.33 9.97 1.54
C ALA A 24 6.22 9.68 3.04
N GLN A 25 5.96 8.43 3.41
CA GLN A 25 5.90 7.99 4.81
C GLN A 25 7.23 8.14 5.54
N LEU A 26 8.36 7.94 4.87
CA LEU A 26 9.67 8.17 5.46
C LEU A 26 9.85 9.64 5.86
N SER A 27 9.43 10.58 5.01
CA SER A 27 9.43 12.01 5.35
C SER A 27 8.58 12.28 6.60
N MET A 28 7.40 11.64 6.71
CA MET A 28 6.54 11.74 7.89
C MET A 28 7.20 11.22 9.17
N LEU A 29 7.93 10.10 9.09
CA LEU A 29 8.59 9.50 10.24
C LEU A 29 9.82 10.30 10.71
N VAL A 30 10.59 10.85 9.77
CA VAL A 30 11.81 11.61 10.09
C VAL A 30 11.49 13.02 10.56
N ARG A 31 10.47 13.68 9.97
CA ARG A 31 10.13 15.08 10.26
C ARG A 31 8.64 15.31 10.53
N PRO A 32 8.03 14.61 11.51
CA PRO A 32 6.58 14.63 11.72
C PRO A 32 6.00 16.04 11.93
N GLY A 33 6.74 16.95 12.56
CA GLY A 33 6.28 18.31 12.82
C GLY A 33 6.46 19.31 11.67
N SER A 34 7.08 18.92 10.56
CA SER A 34 7.43 19.84 9.48
C SER A 34 6.20 20.31 8.68
N GLN A 35 6.29 21.51 8.08
CA GLN A 35 5.21 22.01 7.23
C GLN A 35 5.02 21.14 5.99
N GLU A 36 6.10 20.59 5.43
CA GLU A 36 6.05 19.63 4.32
C GLU A 36 5.21 18.40 4.68
N THR A 37 5.47 17.80 5.84
CA THR A 37 4.71 16.65 6.34
C THR A 37 3.25 16.98 6.59
N LYS A 38 2.97 18.16 7.16
CA LYS A 38 1.60 18.63 7.36
C LYS A 38 0.89 18.83 6.01
N ASP A 39 1.57 19.41 5.02
CA ASP A 39 1.01 19.65 3.69
C ASP A 39 0.73 18.33 2.94
N LEU A 40 1.56 17.30 3.16
CA LEU A 40 1.36 15.96 2.61
C LEU A 40 0.16 15.22 3.20
N ILE A 41 -0.10 15.38 4.50
CA ILE A 41 -1.13 14.62 5.23
C ILE A 41 -2.45 15.37 5.28
N ILE A 42 -2.43 16.59 5.78
CA ILE A 42 -3.63 17.32 6.22
C ILE A 42 -4.33 18.03 5.05
N GLY A 43 -3.57 18.42 4.02
CA GLY A 43 -4.12 19.15 2.87
C GLY A 43 -4.86 20.43 3.29
N LYS A 44 -4.14 21.48 3.66
CA LYS A 44 -4.63 22.87 3.90
C LYS A 44 -6.07 22.96 4.50
N GLY A 45 -6.36 22.32 5.65
CA GLY A 45 -7.69 22.20 6.29
C GLY A 45 -7.73 22.48 7.81
N GLU A 46 -8.82 22.17 8.54
CA GLU A 46 -9.14 22.65 9.92
C GLU A 46 -8.39 22.01 11.13
N ASP A 47 -7.90 22.87 12.03
CA ASP A 47 -6.97 22.64 13.16
C ASP A 47 -7.17 21.41 14.08
N TRP A 48 -8.39 20.91 14.29
CA TRP A 48 -8.66 19.78 15.21
C TRP A 48 -8.80 18.44 14.50
N ARG A 49 -9.43 18.42 13.31
CA ARG A 49 -9.53 17.23 12.45
C ARG A 49 -8.15 16.82 11.97
N ASP A 50 -7.31 17.80 11.73
CA ASP A 50 -5.91 17.69 11.34
C ASP A 50 -5.07 16.90 12.36
N LYS A 51 -5.32 17.04 13.67
CA LYS A 51 -4.51 16.36 14.70
C LYS A 51 -4.82 14.87 14.79
N THR A 52 -6.09 14.49 14.75
CA THR A 52 -6.49 13.08 14.81
C THR A 52 -6.12 12.37 13.51
N HIS A 53 -6.38 13.01 12.38
CA HIS A 53 -5.98 12.54 11.07
C HIS A 53 -4.46 12.36 11.00
N PHE A 54 -3.68 13.37 11.38
CA PHE A 54 -2.22 13.29 11.45
C PHE A 54 -1.72 12.11 12.28
N ARG A 55 -2.29 11.88 13.47
CA ARG A 55 -1.91 10.74 14.32
C ARG A 55 -2.24 9.39 13.66
N MET A 56 -3.39 9.31 12.99
CA MET A 56 -3.79 8.11 12.26
C MET A 56 -2.83 7.83 11.10
N SER A 57 -2.54 8.82 10.25
CA SER A 57 -1.64 8.67 9.12
C SER A 57 -0.20 8.38 9.57
N LEU A 58 0.26 8.98 10.68
CA LEU A 58 1.56 8.66 11.28
C LEU A 58 1.61 7.23 11.84
N GLY A 59 0.53 6.78 12.49
CA GLY A 59 0.40 5.40 12.95
C GLY A 59 0.40 4.40 11.79
N ALA A 60 -0.30 4.72 10.69
CA ALA A 60 -0.27 3.92 9.48
C ALA A 60 1.14 3.88 8.86
N ALA A 61 1.86 5.00 8.80
CA ALA A 61 3.24 5.03 8.34
C ALA A 61 4.17 4.13 9.17
N TRP A 62 4.02 4.11 10.50
CA TRP A 62 4.74 3.19 11.36
C TRP A 62 4.39 1.73 11.09
N ALA A 63 3.10 1.41 10.96
CA ALA A 63 2.64 0.06 10.64
C ALA A 63 3.18 -0.39 9.27
N ASP A 64 3.22 0.51 8.30
CA ASP A 64 3.69 0.20 6.97
C ASP A 64 5.19 -0.11 6.97
N TRP A 65 6.00 0.69 7.65
CA TRP A 65 7.45 0.45 7.74
C TRP A 65 7.83 -0.76 8.59
N LEU A 66 7.13 -1.01 9.70
CA LEU A 66 7.48 -2.11 10.62
C LEU A 66 6.91 -3.46 10.20
N PHE A 67 5.80 -3.47 9.45
CA PHE A 67 5.09 -4.70 9.12
C PHE A 67 4.88 -4.86 7.61
N PHE A 68 4.16 -3.94 6.97
CA PHE A 68 3.75 -4.14 5.58
C PHE A 68 4.93 -4.19 4.61
N ALA A 69 5.88 -3.26 4.70
CA ALA A 69 7.02 -3.19 3.80
C ALA A 69 7.95 -4.41 3.92
N PRO A 70 8.32 -4.88 5.13
CA PRO A 70 9.02 -6.16 5.29
C PRO A 70 8.26 -7.33 4.66
N VAL A 71 6.95 -7.45 4.92
CA VAL A 71 6.12 -8.53 4.37
C VAL A 71 6.06 -8.47 2.84
N PHE A 72 5.92 -7.28 2.26
CA PHE A 72 5.93 -7.07 0.82
C PHE A 72 7.27 -7.43 0.18
N VAL A 73 8.39 -6.97 0.77
CA VAL A 73 9.75 -7.24 0.27
C VAL A 73 10.06 -8.73 0.34
N THR A 74 9.84 -9.35 1.50
CA THR A 74 10.06 -10.79 1.69
C THR A 74 9.16 -11.61 0.79
N GLY A 75 7.87 -11.26 0.68
CA GLY A 75 6.94 -11.91 -0.24
C GLY A 75 7.39 -11.81 -1.69
N SER A 76 7.81 -10.61 -2.14
CA SER A 76 8.31 -10.37 -3.50
C SER A 76 9.55 -11.21 -3.81
N ILE A 77 10.53 -11.25 -2.90
CA ILE A 77 11.72 -12.09 -3.05
C ILE A 77 11.33 -13.57 -3.13
N GLY A 78 10.47 -14.04 -2.23
CA GLY A 78 10.05 -15.43 -2.20
C GLY A 78 9.30 -15.86 -3.47
N VAL A 79 8.40 -15.04 -4.02
CA VAL A 79 7.69 -15.37 -5.27
C VAL A 79 8.63 -15.39 -6.48
N LEU A 80 9.60 -14.48 -6.53
CA LEU A 80 10.62 -14.45 -7.59
C LEU A 80 11.60 -15.63 -7.51
N LEU A 81 11.87 -16.14 -6.31
CA LEU A 81 12.63 -17.38 -6.09
C LEU A 81 11.77 -18.63 -6.25
N GLY A 82 10.47 -18.48 -6.53
CA GLY A 82 9.53 -19.58 -6.71
C GLY A 82 9.21 -20.38 -5.45
N GLN A 83 9.41 -19.79 -4.28
CA GLN A 83 9.21 -20.41 -2.97
C GLN A 83 7.76 -20.28 -2.49
N THR A 84 7.19 -21.35 -1.94
CA THR A 84 5.79 -21.37 -1.47
C THR A 84 5.53 -20.32 -0.39
N TRP A 85 6.45 -20.15 0.56
CA TRP A 85 6.34 -19.13 1.62
C TRP A 85 6.31 -17.70 1.04
N GLY A 86 6.91 -17.49 -0.13
CA GLY A 86 6.88 -16.21 -0.84
C GLY A 86 5.47 -15.84 -1.24
N TYR A 87 4.72 -16.78 -1.81
CA TYR A 87 3.32 -16.57 -2.20
C TYR A 87 2.43 -16.31 -0.97
N ILE A 88 2.73 -16.93 0.18
CA ILE A 88 2.01 -16.67 1.43
C ILE A 88 2.21 -15.21 1.87
N PHE A 89 3.47 -14.74 1.98
CA PHE A 89 3.73 -13.35 2.39
C PHE A 89 3.27 -12.34 1.33
N PHE A 90 3.38 -12.66 0.05
CA PHE A 90 2.91 -11.79 -1.03
C PHE A 90 1.38 -11.65 -1.01
N GLY A 91 0.67 -12.75 -0.75
CA GLY A 91 -0.78 -12.74 -0.55
C GLY A 91 -1.19 -11.99 0.72
N ALA A 92 -0.43 -12.16 1.82
CA ALA A 92 -0.64 -11.41 3.05
C ALA A 92 -0.42 -9.90 2.86
N ALA A 93 0.59 -9.49 2.09
CA ALA A 93 0.77 -8.09 1.69
C ALA A 93 -0.45 -7.60 0.90
N GLY A 94 -0.93 -8.38 -0.08
CA GLY A 94 -2.16 -8.06 -0.81
C GLY A 94 -3.37 -7.86 0.11
N ALA A 95 -3.57 -8.75 1.07
CA ALA A 95 -4.64 -8.65 2.07
C ALA A 95 -4.50 -7.42 2.98
N CYS A 96 -3.28 -7.11 3.45
CA CYS A 96 -3.01 -5.91 4.23
C CYS A 96 -3.33 -4.65 3.45
N SER A 97 -2.95 -4.61 2.16
CA SER A 97 -3.25 -3.51 1.25
C SER A 97 -4.77 -3.29 1.12
N LEU A 98 -5.55 -4.36 0.96
CA LEU A 98 -7.01 -4.27 0.94
C LEU A 98 -7.60 -3.77 2.26
N TYR A 99 -7.15 -4.35 3.38
CA TYR A 99 -7.61 -3.98 4.71
C TYR A 99 -7.39 -2.49 5.00
N ILE A 100 -6.17 -1.98 4.79
CA ILE A 100 -5.88 -0.57 5.06
C ILE A 100 -6.64 0.34 4.11
N ASN A 101 -6.82 -0.03 2.83
CA ASN A 101 -7.57 0.80 1.88
C ASN A 101 -9.07 0.89 2.19
N ILE A 102 -9.65 -0.10 2.88
CA ILE A 102 -11.01 0.00 3.44
C ILE A 102 -11.04 1.08 4.52
N ILE A 103 -10.06 1.11 5.43
CA ILE A 103 -9.99 2.14 6.47
C ILE A 103 -9.78 3.53 5.83
N LEU A 104 -8.80 3.66 4.92
CA LEU A 104 -8.48 4.92 4.24
C LEU A 104 -9.64 5.46 3.40
N TRP A 105 -10.51 4.57 2.89
CA TRP A 105 -11.74 5.01 2.24
C TRP A 105 -12.63 5.86 3.15
N PHE A 106 -12.68 5.56 4.44
CA PHE A 106 -13.46 6.32 5.41
C PHE A 106 -12.69 7.48 6.02
N THR A 107 -11.37 7.35 6.21
CA THR A 107 -10.56 8.35 6.91
C THR A 107 -9.90 9.39 6.00
N GLU A 108 -9.49 9.01 4.78
CA GLU A 108 -8.71 9.86 3.87
C GLU A 108 -9.53 10.45 2.73
N LYS A 109 -10.58 9.75 2.29
CA LYS A 109 -11.36 10.15 1.10
C LYS A 109 -11.84 11.60 1.19
N ALA A 110 -12.30 12.05 2.35
CA ALA A 110 -12.79 13.41 2.55
C ALA A 110 -11.70 14.48 2.37
N TYR A 111 -10.43 14.15 2.57
CA TYR A 111 -9.29 15.08 2.45
C TYR A 111 -8.70 15.05 1.03
N VAL A 112 -8.56 13.86 0.45
CA VAL A 112 -7.86 13.67 -0.82
C VAL A 112 -8.79 13.85 -2.03
N TYR A 113 -10.03 13.37 -1.95
CA TYR A 113 -10.93 13.34 -3.10
C TYR A 113 -11.31 14.74 -3.62
N PRO A 114 -11.71 15.72 -2.76
CA PRO A 114 -12.10 17.05 -3.24
C PRO A 114 -10.94 17.82 -3.90
N THR A 115 -9.71 17.59 -3.43
CA THR A 115 -8.52 18.34 -3.87
C THR A 115 -7.85 17.72 -5.09
N ARG A 116 -7.90 16.39 -5.25
CA ARG A 116 -7.21 15.67 -6.34
C ARG A 116 -8.15 15.23 -7.47
N GLY A 117 -9.46 15.20 -7.23
CA GLY A 117 -10.47 14.80 -8.19
C GLY A 117 -10.57 13.28 -8.39
N PRO A 118 -11.64 12.83 -9.08
CA PRO A 118 -12.02 11.41 -9.14
C PRO A 118 -10.96 10.53 -9.81
N LEU A 119 -10.42 10.98 -10.95
CA LEU A 119 -9.52 10.15 -11.76
C LEU A 119 -8.23 9.85 -11.02
N LYS A 120 -7.61 10.85 -10.36
CA LYS A 120 -6.38 10.66 -9.59
C LYS A 120 -6.63 9.84 -8.33
N TYR A 121 -7.80 10.00 -7.70
CA TYR A 121 -8.15 9.25 -6.50
C TYR A 121 -8.34 7.75 -6.79
N PHE A 122 -9.20 7.42 -7.74
CA PHE A 122 -9.52 6.02 -8.11
C PHE A 122 -8.43 5.32 -8.95
N SER A 123 -7.37 6.03 -9.31
CA SER A 123 -6.16 5.41 -9.85
C SER A 123 -5.06 5.41 -8.80
N TYR A 124 -4.39 6.54 -8.60
CA TYR A 124 -3.13 6.60 -7.87
C TYR A 124 -3.27 6.55 -6.34
N TYR A 125 -4.25 7.26 -5.76
CA TYR A 125 -4.32 7.39 -4.29
C TYR A 125 -4.98 6.21 -3.59
N TRP A 126 -5.89 5.50 -4.26
CA TRP A 126 -6.65 4.40 -3.67
C TRP A 126 -6.71 3.19 -4.60
N GLY A 127 -7.03 3.41 -5.87
CA GLY A 127 -7.33 2.31 -6.81
C GLY A 127 -6.19 1.34 -7.03
N PHE A 128 -4.97 1.82 -7.32
CA PHE A 128 -3.81 0.98 -7.61
C PHE A 128 -3.48 0.04 -6.45
N PHE A 129 -3.63 0.50 -5.20
CA PHE A 129 -3.44 -0.35 -4.03
C PHE A 129 -4.53 -1.42 -3.92
N VAL A 130 -5.79 -1.07 -4.16
CA VAL A 130 -6.91 -2.03 -4.15
C VAL A 130 -6.78 -3.05 -5.26
N TYR A 131 -6.50 -2.61 -6.49
CA TYR A 131 -6.34 -3.49 -7.64
C TYR A 131 -5.15 -4.42 -7.47
N TRP A 132 -4.00 -3.87 -7.08
CA TRP A 132 -2.81 -4.68 -6.79
C TRP A 132 -3.06 -5.66 -5.65
N GLY A 133 -3.65 -5.21 -4.54
CA GLY A 133 -3.92 -6.06 -3.38
C GLY A 133 -4.86 -7.22 -3.69
N THR A 134 -5.91 -6.96 -4.48
CA THR A 134 -6.85 -7.99 -4.95
C THR A 134 -6.14 -9.01 -5.83
N LEU A 135 -5.38 -8.54 -6.82
CA LEU A 135 -4.68 -9.41 -7.76
C LEU A 135 -3.58 -10.22 -7.08
N ALA A 136 -2.79 -9.61 -6.20
CA ALA A 136 -1.74 -10.28 -5.44
C ALA A 136 -2.30 -11.38 -4.54
N LEU A 137 -3.39 -11.11 -3.82
CA LEU A 137 -4.05 -12.09 -2.98
C LEU A 137 -4.62 -13.25 -3.81
N ALA A 138 -5.41 -12.95 -4.85
CA ALA A 138 -6.03 -13.96 -5.70
C ALA A 138 -4.98 -14.83 -6.41
N TYR A 139 -3.93 -14.19 -6.95
CA TYR A 139 -2.82 -14.88 -7.60
C TYR A 139 -2.08 -15.80 -6.64
N SER A 140 -1.75 -15.33 -5.43
CA SER A 140 -1.11 -16.16 -4.42
C SER A 140 -1.94 -17.38 -4.03
N VAL A 141 -3.26 -17.20 -3.80
CA VAL A 141 -4.17 -18.30 -3.48
C VAL A 141 -4.21 -19.32 -4.62
N ALA A 142 -4.33 -18.86 -5.86
CA ALA A 142 -4.39 -19.74 -7.01
C ALA A 142 -3.08 -20.53 -7.22
N ARG A 143 -1.91 -19.87 -7.09
CA ARG A 143 -0.61 -20.55 -7.20
C ARG A 143 -0.40 -21.58 -6.10
N ILE A 144 -0.75 -21.24 -4.85
CA ILE A 144 -0.67 -22.18 -3.72
C ILE A 144 -1.60 -23.37 -3.92
N SER A 145 -2.77 -23.16 -4.54
CA SER A 145 -3.74 -24.21 -4.87
C SER A 145 -3.34 -25.08 -6.06
N GLY A 146 -2.18 -24.84 -6.67
CA GLY A 146 -1.66 -25.62 -7.81
C GLY A 146 -2.17 -25.16 -9.18
N ILE A 147 -2.83 -24.00 -9.28
CA ILE A 147 -3.26 -23.44 -10.56
C ILE A 147 -2.06 -22.76 -11.24
N GLU A 148 -1.83 -23.09 -12.51
CA GLU A 148 -0.77 -22.51 -13.34
C GLU A 148 -1.35 -21.49 -14.34
N PHE A 149 -0.65 -20.35 -14.50
CA PHE A 149 -1.01 -19.23 -15.39
C PHE A 149 0.19 -18.81 -16.23
#